data_AF-A0A9X4R196-F1
#
_entry.id   AF-A0A9X4R196-F1
#
_cell.length_a   1.000
_cell.length_b   1.000
_cell.length_c   1.000
_cell.angle_alpha   90.00
_cell.angle_beta   90.00
_cell.angle_gamma   90.00
#
_symmetry.space_group_name_H-M   'P 1'
#
loop_
_entity.id
_entity.type
_entity.pdbx_description
1 polymer ?
#
loop_
_entity_poly.entity_id
_entity_poly.type
_entity_poly.pdbx_seq_one_letter_code
_entity_poly.pdbx_strand_id
1 'polypeptide(L)'
;MTILNQVIIVEGKSDKKRVKQVIDQPIDIICTNGTMGIDKIDEMVESLYDKQVYILVDSDKEGEKIRKWFKRYLSESKHIRIDRQYCEVARCPKPYLSRVLRKHGFSVKDAEKVAKAKLDYIAERVSLLT
;
A
#
# COMPACT_ATOMS: atom_id res chain seq x y z
N MET A 1 12.82 6.68 20.12
CA MET A 1 12.63 6.66 18.65
C MET A 1 12.04 5.30 18.32
N THR A 2 10.76 5.22 17.91
CA THR A 2 10.13 3.92 17.61
C THR A 2 10.69 3.40 16.29
N ILE A 3 11.43 2.31 16.32
CA ILE A 3 11.90 1.66 15.09
C ILE A 3 10.66 1.08 14.41
N LEU A 4 10.31 1.59 13.23
CA LEU A 4 9.22 1.04 12.43
C LEU A 4 9.70 -0.26 11.79
N ASN A 5 9.24 -1.38 12.33
CA ASN A 5 9.66 -2.70 11.87
C ASN A 5 9.01 -3.14 10.55
N GLN A 6 8.04 -2.38 10.03
CA GLN A 6 7.32 -2.70 8.79
C GLN A 6 7.61 -1.67 7.72
N VAL A 7 7.86 -2.15 6.50
CA VAL A 7 8.12 -1.32 5.32
C VAL A 7 7.23 -1.77 4.17
N ILE A 8 6.60 -0.83 3.48
CA ILE A 8 5.91 -1.09 2.20
C ILE A 8 6.76 -0.51 1.07
N ILE A 9 7.15 -1.36 0.12
CA ILE A 9 7.79 -0.98 -1.12
C ILE A 9 6.70 -0.77 -2.18
N VAL A 10 6.70 0.40 -2.80
CA VAL A 10 5.80 0.78 -3.89
C VAL A 10 6.60 1.30 -5.09
N GLU A 11 6.02 1.31 -6.28
CA GLU A 11 6.74 1.73 -7.49
C GLU A 11 6.85 3.26 -7.60
N GLY A 12 5.73 3.96 -7.42
CA GLY A 12 5.62 5.39 -7.64
C GLY A 12 5.27 6.22 -6.41
N LYS A 13 5.42 7.55 -6.55
CA LYS A 13 4.97 8.53 -5.56
C LYS A 13 3.44 8.56 -5.43
N SER A 14 2.73 8.30 -6.53
CA SER A 14 1.27 8.17 -6.58
C SER A 14 0.78 7.02 -5.72
N ASP A 15 1.45 5.87 -5.78
CA ASP A 15 1.12 4.69 -4.99
C ASP A 15 1.36 4.96 -3.50
N LYS A 16 2.51 5.56 -3.17
CA LYS A 16 2.80 6.01 -1.80
C LYS A 16 1.71 6.92 -1.26
N LYS A 17 1.26 7.89 -2.07
CA LYS A 17 0.16 8.79 -1.68
C LYS A 17 -1.15 8.02 -1.46
N ARG A 18 -1.48 7.06 -2.33
CA ARG A 18 -2.67 6.23 -2.22
C ARG A 18 -2.66 5.36 -0.96
N VAL A 19 -1.54 4.68 -0.66
CA VAL A 19 -1.38 3.87 0.55
C VAL A 19 -1.50 4.72 1.81
N LYS A 20 -0.88 5.91 1.84
CA LYS A 20 -0.99 6.86 2.98
C LYS A 20 -2.43 7.33 3.26
N GLN A 21 -3.29 7.37 2.25
CA GLN A 21 -4.70 7.73 2.44
C GLN A 21 -5.50 6.63 3.14
N VAL A 22 -5.00 5.41 3.12
CA VAL A 22 -5.70 4.22 3.61
C VAL A 22 -5.11 3.70 4.91
N ILE A 23 -3.80 3.74 5.08
CA ILE A 23 -3.14 3.21 6.28
C ILE A 23 -3.39 4.10 7.49
N ASP A 24 -3.59 3.47 8.65
CA ASP A 24 -3.90 4.12 9.93
C ASP A 24 -2.91 3.74 11.03
N GLN A 25 -1.68 3.46 10.63
CA GLN A 25 -0.56 3.21 11.52
C GLN A 25 0.69 3.88 10.96
N PRO A 26 1.68 4.23 11.80
CA PRO A 26 2.96 4.67 11.31
C PRO A 26 3.64 3.48 10.59
N ILE A 27 4.11 3.73 9.38
CA ILE A 27 4.81 2.74 8.56
C ILE A 27 5.77 3.46 7.62
N ASP A 28 6.90 2.82 7.31
CA ASP A 28 7.77 3.34 6.28
C ASP A 28 7.28 2.91 4.89
N ILE A 29 7.26 3.84 3.95
CA ILE A 29 6.83 3.58 2.58
C ILE A 29 7.91 4.10 1.65
N ILE A 30 8.61 3.18 1.00
CA ILE A 30 9.73 3.48 0.12
C ILE A 30 9.27 3.33 -1.33
N CYS A 31 9.56 4.34 -2.14
CA CYS A 31 9.28 4.31 -3.58
C CYS A 31 10.50 3.81 -4.32
N THR A 32 10.33 2.85 -5.22
CA THR A 32 11.37 2.45 -6.17
C THR A 32 11.44 3.40 -7.36
N ASN A 33 10.73 4.53 -7.40
CA ASN A 33 10.76 5.52 -8.49
C ASN A 33 10.74 4.92 -9.93
N GLY A 34 9.97 3.84 -10.16
CA GLY A 34 9.90 3.14 -11.45
C GLY A 34 11.13 2.27 -11.76
N THR A 35 11.80 2.53 -12.90
CA THR A 35 12.99 1.82 -13.42
C THR A 35 14.27 2.14 -12.65
N MET A 36 14.28 1.94 -11.33
CA MET A 36 15.56 1.94 -10.63
C MET A 36 16.43 0.85 -11.25
N GLY A 37 17.62 1.25 -11.70
CA GLY A 37 18.68 0.32 -12.02
C GLY A 37 18.91 -0.61 -10.83
N ILE A 38 19.25 -1.86 -11.12
CA ILE A 38 19.44 -2.93 -10.13
C ILE A 38 20.32 -2.46 -8.96
N ASP A 39 21.37 -1.69 -9.24
CA ASP A 39 22.32 -1.15 -8.27
C ASP A 39 21.66 -0.35 -7.13
N LYS A 40 20.61 0.42 -7.41
CA LYS A 40 19.89 1.19 -6.38
C LYS A 40 18.94 0.33 -5.55
N ILE A 41 18.51 -0.80 -6.10
CA ILE A 41 17.69 -1.76 -5.37
C ILE A 41 18.58 -2.58 -4.42
N ASP A 42 19.82 -2.89 -4.82
CA ASP A 42 20.82 -3.54 -3.97
C ASP A 42 21.14 -2.70 -2.71
N GLU A 43 21.50 -1.42 -2.88
CA GLU A 43 21.73 -0.49 -1.75
C GLU A 43 20.49 -0.38 -0.83
N MET A 44 19.29 -0.40 -1.43
CA MET A 44 18.06 -0.36 -0.67
C MET A 44 17.86 -1.63 0.16
N VAL A 45 18.16 -2.83 -0.38
CA VAL A 45 17.99 -4.08 0.36
C VAL A 45 18.84 -4.15 1.61
N GLU A 46 20.07 -3.61 1.57
CA GLU A 46 20.91 -3.56 2.76
C GLU A 46 20.21 -2.82 3.92
N SER A 47 19.50 -1.73 3.61
CA SER A 47 18.74 -0.95 4.59
C SER A 47 17.43 -1.60 5.06
N LEU A 48 17.03 -2.71 4.42
CA LEU A 48 15.80 -3.44 4.67
C LEU A 48 16.01 -4.72 5.48
N TYR A 49 17.26 -5.14 5.71
CA TYR A 49 17.56 -6.24 6.62
C TYR A 49 16.95 -5.97 8.01
N ASP A 50 16.43 -7.03 8.63
CA ASP A 50 15.68 -7.04 9.90
C ASP A 50 14.32 -6.34 9.90
N LYS A 51 13.86 -5.81 8.76
CA LYS A 51 12.52 -5.22 8.62
C LYS A 51 11.57 -6.21 7.96
N GLN A 52 10.31 -6.15 8.38
CA GLN A 52 9.24 -6.86 7.70
C GLN A 52 8.82 -6.09 6.44
N VAL A 53 9.34 -6.54 5.30
CA VAL A 53 9.14 -5.91 3.99
C VAL A 53 7.90 -6.44 3.30
N TYR A 54 7.09 -5.52 2.79
CA TYR A 54 5.90 -5.80 1.99
C TYR A 54 6.04 -5.17 0.60
N ILE A 55 5.85 -5.97 -0.46
CA ILE A 55 5.96 -5.52 -1.85
C ILE A 55 4.56 -5.29 -2.41
N LEU A 56 4.20 -4.02 -2.63
CA LEU A 56 2.93 -3.58 -3.20
C LEU A 56 3.22 -2.77 -4.47
N VAL A 57 3.50 -3.49 -5.56
CA VAL A 57 3.80 -2.94 -6.89
C VAL A 57 2.69 -3.28 -7.87
N ASP A 58 2.69 -2.58 -9.00
CA ASP A 58 1.70 -2.71 -10.05
C ASP A 58 1.69 -4.12 -10.67
N SER A 59 0.57 -4.45 -11.33
CA SER A 59 0.33 -5.79 -11.89
C SER A 59 0.73 -5.88 -13.38
N ASP A 60 1.82 -5.22 -13.73
CA ASP A 60 2.38 -5.15 -15.08
C ASP A 60 3.74 -5.87 -15.20
N LYS A 61 4.43 -5.68 -16.32
CA LYS A 61 5.72 -6.34 -16.57
C LYS A 61 6.83 -5.81 -15.66
N GLU A 62 6.82 -4.52 -15.34
CA GLU A 62 7.86 -3.90 -14.50
C GLU A 62 7.66 -4.28 -13.04
N GLY A 63 6.42 -4.24 -12.53
CA GLY A 63 6.08 -4.74 -11.21
C GLY A 63 6.48 -6.21 -11.01
N GLU A 64 6.28 -7.08 -12.00
CA GLU A 64 6.74 -8.47 -11.93
C GLU A 64 8.28 -8.61 -11.94
N LYS A 65 9.03 -7.73 -12.61
CA LYS A 65 10.50 -7.70 -12.51
C LYS A 65 10.94 -7.34 -11.08
N ILE A 66 10.33 -6.31 -10.49
CA ILE A 66 10.59 -5.91 -9.10
C ILE A 66 10.29 -7.08 -8.15
N ARG A 67 9.16 -7.76 -8.33
CA ARG A 67 8.81 -8.94 -7.52
C ARG A 67 9.85 -10.05 -7.63
N LYS A 68 10.29 -10.38 -8.84
CA LYS A 68 11.35 -11.40 -9.05
C LYS A 68 12.66 -11.02 -8.39
N TRP A 69 13.02 -9.75 -8.47
CA TRP A 69 14.23 -9.22 -7.85
C TRP A 69 14.15 -9.38 -6.33
N PHE A 70 13.09 -8.90 -5.68
CA PHE A 70 12.94 -9.03 -4.21
C PHE A 70 12.88 -10.49 -3.77
N LYS A 71 12.23 -11.36 -4.54
CA LYS A 71 12.22 -12.80 -4.22
C LYS A 71 13.62 -13.44 -4.26
N ARG A 72 14.53 -12.91 -5.08
CA ARG A 72 15.92 -13.39 -5.21
C ARG A 72 16.82 -12.88 -4.09
N TYR A 73 16.72 -11.60 -3.75
CA TYR A 73 17.65 -10.93 -2.83
C TYR A 73 17.11 -10.73 -1.41
N LEU A 74 15.79 -10.77 -1.23
CA LEU A 74 15.10 -10.63 0.07
C LEU A 74 13.89 -11.58 0.13
N SER A 75 14.17 -12.88 0.23
CA SER A 75 13.18 -13.96 0.12
C SER A 75 12.09 -13.92 1.21
N GLU A 76 12.36 -13.27 2.34
CA GLU A 76 11.43 -13.05 3.44
C GLU A 76 10.38 -11.96 3.17
N SER A 77 10.53 -11.21 2.07
CA SER A 77 9.57 -10.18 1.68
C SER A 77 8.18 -10.74 1.35
N LYS A 78 7.14 -10.03 1.80
CA LYS A 78 5.74 -10.40 1.61
C LYS A 78 5.13 -9.69 0.41
N HIS A 79 4.75 -10.43 -0.61
CA HIS A 79 4.20 -9.85 -1.83
C HIS A 79 2.67 -9.67 -1.72
N ILE A 80 2.23 -8.42 -1.71
CA ILE A 80 0.81 -8.06 -1.77
C ILE A 80 0.43 -7.90 -3.25
N ARG A 81 -0.67 -8.55 -3.65
CA ARG A 81 -1.22 -8.42 -5.00
C ARG A 81 -2.54 -7.67 -4.95
N ILE A 82 -2.70 -6.73 -5.87
CA ILE A 82 -3.97 -6.10 -6.19
C ILE A 82 -4.59 -6.85 -7.37
N ASP A 83 -5.90 -6.68 -7.54
CA ASP A 83 -6.62 -7.26 -8.66
C ASP A 83 -6.13 -6.62 -9.97
N ARG A 84 -5.86 -7.47 -10.96
CA ARG A 84 -5.35 -7.06 -12.28
C ARG A 84 -6.29 -6.08 -12.97
N GLN A 85 -7.58 -6.09 -12.65
CA GLN A 85 -8.55 -5.13 -13.20
C GLN A 85 -8.19 -3.66 -12.93
N TYR A 86 -7.46 -3.38 -11.85
CA TYR A 86 -7.08 -2.01 -11.50
C TYR A 86 -5.74 -1.58 -12.10
N CYS A 87 -4.92 -2.54 -12.57
CA CYS A 87 -3.57 -2.41 -13.12
C CYS A 87 -2.54 -1.76 -12.19
N GLU A 88 -2.82 -0.55 -11.71
CA GLU A 88 -1.97 0.33 -10.91
C GLU A 88 -2.50 0.50 -9.48
N VAL A 89 -1.60 0.48 -8.49
CA VAL A 89 -1.94 0.70 -7.08
C VAL A 89 -2.57 2.08 -6.89
N ALA A 90 -2.05 3.11 -7.56
CA ALA A 90 -2.59 4.45 -7.54
C ALA A 90 -4.05 4.56 -8.00
N ARG A 91 -4.54 3.63 -8.84
CA ARG A 91 -5.91 3.64 -9.37
C ARG A 91 -6.89 2.84 -8.53
N CYS A 92 -6.41 1.97 -7.64
CA CYS A 92 -7.27 1.15 -6.80
C CYS A 92 -8.27 2.00 -5.97
N PRO A 93 -9.56 1.63 -5.96
CA PRO A 93 -10.53 2.22 -5.04
C PRO A 93 -10.03 2.12 -3.60
N LYS A 94 -10.17 3.20 -2.81
CA LYS A 94 -9.68 3.21 -1.42
C LYS A 94 -10.29 2.08 -0.57
N PRO A 95 -11.61 1.79 -0.63
CA PRO A 95 -12.18 0.70 0.14
C PRO A 95 -11.59 -0.67 -0.22
N TYR A 96 -11.33 -0.89 -1.51
CA TYR A 96 -10.66 -2.11 -1.98
C TYR A 96 -9.24 -2.21 -1.40
N LEU A 97 -8.44 -1.14 -1.50
CA LEU A 97 -7.08 -1.15 -0.97
C LEU A 97 -7.07 -1.31 0.56
N SER A 98 -8.02 -0.70 1.29
CA SER A 98 -8.19 -0.91 2.73
C SER A 98 -8.38 -2.38 3.07
N ARG A 99 -9.26 -3.07 2.32
CA ARG A 99 -9.55 -4.49 2.53
C ARG A 99 -8.33 -5.37 2.26
N VAL A 100 -7.59 -5.08 1.18
CA VAL A 100 -6.36 -5.80 0.84
C VAL A 100 -5.32 -5.63 1.94
N LEU A 101 -5.03 -4.39 2.36
CA LEU A 101 -4.04 -4.12 3.40
C LEU A 101 -4.46 -4.70 4.77
N ARG A 102 -5.74 -4.61 5.14
CA ARG A 102 -6.28 -5.22 6.36
C ARG A 102 -6.06 -6.73 6.40
N LYS A 103 -6.24 -7.42 5.27
CA LYS A 103 -5.98 -8.86 5.16
C LYS A 103 -4.51 -9.23 5.45
N HIS A 104 -3.59 -8.30 5.21
CA HIS A 104 -2.16 -8.48 5.51
C HIS A 104 -1.75 -7.98 6.91
N GLY A 105 -2.71 -7.63 7.77
CA GLY A 105 -2.49 -7.27 9.16
C GLY A 105 -2.23 -5.77 9.39
N PHE A 106 -2.45 -4.91 8.40
CA PHE A 106 -2.32 -3.46 8.58
C PHE A 106 -3.57 -2.85 9.21
N SER A 107 -3.36 -1.89 10.09
CA SER A 107 -4.40 -0.96 10.55
C SER A 107 -4.71 0.01 9.42
N VAL A 108 -6.00 0.10 9.05
CA VAL A 108 -6.45 0.93 7.93
C VAL A 108 -7.67 1.74 8.34
N LYS A 109 -7.79 2.93 7.75
CA LYS A 109 -8.93 3.83 7.91
C LYS A 109 -10.15 3.14 7.32
N ASP A 110 -11.19 2.97 8.14
CA ASP A 110 -12.48 2.44 7.69
C ASP A 110 -13.21 3.49 6.84
N ALA A 111 -12.88 3.54 5.55
CA ALA A 111 -13.56 4.41 4.59
C ALA A 111 -15.06 4.07 4.48
N GLU A 112 -15.45 2.80 4.62
CA GLU A 112 -16.85 2.36 4.63
C GLU A 112 -17.60 2.90 5.86
N LYS A 113 -16.96 2.87 7.04
CA LYS A 113 -17.55 3.42 8.28
C LYS A 113 -17.68 4.95 8.20
N VAL A 114 -16.71 5.64 7.61
CA VAL A 114 -16.76 7.09 7.37
C VAL A 114 -17.85 7.45 6.34
N ALA A 115 -17.97 6.71 5.25
CA ALA A 115 -18.99 6.94 4.23
C ALA A 115 -20.40 6.69 4.78
N LYS A 116 -20.58 5.59 5.53
CA LYS A 116 -21.83 5.27 6.22
C LYS A 116 -22.21 6.35 7.23
N ALA A 117 -21.29 6.77 8.10
CA ALA A 117 -21.54 7.86 9.05
C ALA A 117 -21.92 9.18 8.37
N LYS A 118 -21.34 9.49 7.20
CA LYS A 118 -21.72 10.65 6.39
C LYS A 118 -23.15 10.53 5.83
N LEU A 119 -23.52 9.36 5.34
CA LEU A 119 -24.87 9.11 4.83
C LEU A 119 -25.91 9.16 5.95
N ASP A 120 -25.62 8.53 7.08
CA ASP A 120 -26.49 8.55 8.27
C ASP A 120 -26.70 9.99 8.76
N TYR A 121 -25.64 10.81 8.83
CA TYR A 121 -25.73 12.24 9.16
C TYR A 121 -26.60 13.03 8.17
N ILE A 122 -26.44 12.78 6.86
CA ILE A 122 -27.26 13.45 5.84
C ILE A 122 -28.73 13.02 5.99
N ALA A 123 -29.01 11.74 6.17
CA ALA A 123 -30.35 11.21 6.34
C ALA A 123 -31.06 11.81 7.56
N GLU A 124 -30.36 11.91 8.70
CA GLU A 124 -30.86 12.55 9.92
C GLU A 124 -31.19 14.03 9.67
N ARG A 125 -30.31 14.76 8.97
CA ARG A 125 -30.52 16.18 8.65
C ARG A 125 -31.64 16.43 7.64
N VAL A 126 -31.81 15.55 6.65
CA VAL A 126 -32.92 15.63 5.68
C VAL A 126 -34.24 15.36 6.41
N SER A 127 -34.28 14.36 7.30
CA SER A 127 -35.48 14.04 8.09
C SER A 127 -35.91 15.18 9.01
N LEU A 128 -35.02 16.08 9.42
CA LEU A 128 -35.36 17.27 10.23
C LEU A 128 -35.88 18.45 9.41
N LEU A 129 -35.77 18.39 8.08
CA LEU A 129 -36.19 19.43 7.13
C LEU A 129 -37.47 19.07 6.37
N THR A 130 -38.03 17.89 6.63
CA THR A 130 -39.27 17.36 6.01
C THR A 130 -40.33 17.15 7.08
#